data_AF-U2TLD4-F1
#
_entry.id   AF-U2TLD4-F1
#
_cell.length_a   1.000
_cell.length_b   1.000
_cell.length_c   1.000
_cell.angle_alpha   90.00
_cell.angle_beta   90.00
_cell.angle_gamma   90.00
#
_symmetry.space_group_name_H-M   'P 1'
#
loop_
_entity.id
_entity.type
_entity.pdbx_description
1 polymer ?
#
loop_
_entity_poly.entity_id
_entity_poly.type
_entity_poly.pdbx_seq_one_letter_code
_entity_poly.pdbx_strand_id
1 'polypeptide(L)'
;MVMGAATSLEDARTAAQTFEHPVGRGVDLQAEHERYLTGRHFGRPASVTGYPAAIEASYMRRNDDGRTVAAAGCPVPGIGEIIGGSRREGCLDVLERRIAELGMDSRQYGYYLDLRRYGTCRHAGFGLGFERPVMCLTGVDDIRDVIPHPRTVGNADS
;
A
#
# COMPACT_ATOMS: atom_id res chain seq x y z
N MET A 1 -12.88 8.33 5.84
CA MET A 1 -12.07 9.57 5.82
C MET A 1 -10.85 9.30 4.95
N VAL A 2 -10.59 10.12 3.93
CA VAL A 2 -9.48 9.96 2.98
C VAL A 2 -8.50 11.09 3.23
N MET A 3 -7.23 10.78 3.53
CA MET A 3 -6.20 11.79 3.79
C MET A 3 -4.88 11.41 3.11
N GLY A 4 -4.06 12.42 2.83
CA GLY A 4 -2.67 12.23 2.41
C GLY A 4 -1.80 11.88 3.61
N ALA A 5 -1.08 10.76 3.54
CA ALA A 5 -0.34 10.20 4.67
C ALA A 5 0.68 11.16 5.29
N ALA A 6 1.39 11.89 4.43
CA ALA A 6 2.47 12.78 4.86
C ALA A 6 1.97 13.96 5.69
N THR A 7 0.82 14.53 5.34
CA THR A 7 0.28 15.71 6.03
C THR A 7 -0.11 15.37 7.48
N SER A 8 -0.82 14.25 7.68
CA SER A 8 -1.30 13.85 9.01
C SER A 8 -0.16 13.44 9.96
N LEU A 9 0.94 12.90 9.44
CA LEU A 9 2.10 12.53 10.26
C LEU A 9 3.01 13.73 10.55
N GLU A 10 3.10 14.72 9.66
CA GLU A 10 3.77 15.99 9.93
C GLU A 10 3.06 16.76 11.07
N ASP A 11 1.73 16.73 11.11
CA ASP A 11 0.95 17.27 12.23
C ASP A 11 1.26 16.54 13.56
N ALA A 12 1.48 15.22 13.50
CA ALA A 12 1.83 14.40 14.66
C ALA A 12 3.21 14.73 15.26
N ARG A 13 4.21 15.06 14.42
CA ARG A 13 5.52 15.54 14.90
C ARG A 13 5.39 16.84 15.68
N THR A 14 4.49 17.72 15.26
CA THR A 14 4.20 18.98 15.95
C THR A 14 3.57 18.73 17.34
N ALA A 15 2.89 17.60 17.51
CA ALA A 15 2.26 17.18 18.76
C ALA A 15 3.16 16.36 19.71
N ALA A 16 4.49 16.39 19.53
CA ALA A 16 5.49 15.69 20.35
C ALA A 16 5.42 14.15 20.36
N GLN A 17 4.86 13.52 19.31
CA GLN A 17 4.96 12.08 19.12
C GLN A 17 6.34 11.72 18.56
N THR A 18 7.04 10.79 19.21
CA THR A 18 8.28 10.19 18.71
C THR A 18 7.95 8.95 17.88
N PHE A 19 8.62 8.81 16.73
CA PHE A 19 8.57 7.65 15.85
C PHE A 19 10.00 7.09 15.70
N GLU A 20 10.14 5.78 15.58
CA GLU A 20 11.44 5.14 15.34
C GLU A 20 11.92 5.39 13.91
N HIS A 21 10.98 5.38 12.97
CA HIS A 21 11.18 5.64 11.56
C HIS A 21 10.92 7.11 11.21
N PRO A 22 11.62 7.63 10.19
CA PRO A 22 11.44 9.02 9.79
C PRO A 22 10.03 9.26 9.27
N VAL A 23 9.49 10.41 9.65
CA VAL A 23 8.20 10.91 9.17
C VAL A 23 8.45 12.13 8.28
N GLY A 24 7.96 12.06 7.05
CA GLY A 24 7.95 13.18 6.12
C GLY A 24 7.50 12.80 4.73
N ARG A 25 7.31 13.82 3.88
CA ARG A 25 7.03 13.62 2.45
C ARG A 25 8.13 12.82 1.77
N GLY A 26 7.75 11.82 0.99
CA GLY A 26 8.70 10.98 0.26
C GLY A 26 9.21 9.77 1.04
N VAL A 27 8.83 9.65 2.32
CA VAL A 27 9.23 8.53 3.18
C VAL A 27 8.12 7.48 3.21
N ASP A 28 8.52 6.22 3.24
CA ASP A 28 7.59 5.10 3.35
C ASP A 28 6.84 5.09 4.68
N LEU A 29 5.61 4.57 4.66
CA LEU A 29 4.86 4.33 5.88
C LEU A 29 5.28 3.00 6.49
N GLN A 30 5.63 3.03 7.77
CA GLN A 30 5.93 1.84 8.55
C GLN A 30 4.73 1.50 9.43
N ALA A 31 4.70 0.27 9.95
CA ALA A 31 3.59 -0.23 10.77
C ALA A 31 3.28 0.68 11.97
N GLU A 32 4.29 1.33 12.57
CA GLU A 32 4.07 2.29 13.66
C GLU A 32 3.29 3.54 13.21
N HIS A 33 3.51 4.02 11.97
CA HIS A 33 2.84 5.19 11.41
C HIS A 33 1.36 4.86 11.19
N GLU A 34 1.06 3.69 10.62
CA GLU A 34 -0.31 3.21 10.42
C GLU A 34 -1.06 3.01 11.74
N ARG A 35 -0.40 2.42 12.74
CA ARG A 35 -0.95 2.23 14.09
C ARG A 35 -1.25 3.57 14.76
N TYR A 36 -0.36 4.55 14.63
CA TYR A 36 -0.62 5.90 15.15
C TYR A 36 -1.82 6.54 14.46
N LEU A 37 -1.86 6.51 13.13
CA LEU A 37 -2.93 7.11 12.35
C LEU A 37 -4.29 6.51 12.71
N THR A 38 -4.38 5.19 12.74
CA THR A 38 -5.66 4.49 12.97
C THR A 38 -6.04 4.42 14.43
N GLY A 39 -5.09 4.17 15.33
CA GLY A 39 -5.35 4.01 16.76
C GLY A 39 -5.50 5.33 17.51
N ARG A 40 -4.56 6.27 17.32
CA ARG A 40 -4.48 7.49 18.14
C ARG A 40 -5.05 8.73 17.46
N HIS A 41 -4.80 8.91 16.17
CA HIS A 41 -5.22 10.12 15.46
C HIS A 41 -6.68 10.05 15.00
N PHE A 42 -7.09 8.95 14.34
CA PHE A 42 -8.46 8.80 13.83
C PHE A 42 -9.37 7.92 14.71
N GLY A 43 -8.79 6.99 15.48
CA GLY A 43 -9.51 6.02 16.32
C GLY A 43 -10.43 5.08 15.53
N ARG A 44 -10.19 4.90 14.23
CA ARG A 44 -11.04 4.15 13.30
C ARG A 44 -10.25 3.76 12.03
N PRO A 45 -10.76 2.83 11.20
CA PRO A 45 -10.19 2.58 9.89
C PRO A 45 -10.11 3.84 9.03
N ALA A 46 -8.99 4.03 8.33
CA ALA A 46 -8.73 5.22 7.54
C ALA A 46 -8.18 4.86 6.15
N SER A 47 -8.54 5.63 5.13
CA SER A 47 -7.91 5.50 3.80
C SER A 47 -6.71 6.42 3.72
N VAL A 48 -5.54 5.82 3.56
CA VAL A 48 -4.26 6.50 3.48
C VAL A 48 -3.83 6.57 2.01
N THR A 49 -3.46 7.76 1.54
CA THR A 49 -3.08 8.01 0.14
C THR A 49 -1.79 8.83 0.06
N GLY A 50 -1.25 8.98 -1.16
CA GLY A 50 -0.06 9.80 -1.38
C GLY A 50 1.26 9.07 -1.13
N TYR A 51 1.26 7.76 -1.37
CA TYR A 51 2.48 6.95 -1.30
C TYR A 51 3.54 7.46 -2.29
N PRO A 52 4.82 7.49 -1.90
CA PRO A 52 5.88 8.06 -2.70
C PRO A 52 6.24 7.18 -3.90
N ALA A 53 6.25 7.75 -5.10
CA ALA A 53 6.46 7.01 -6.33
C ALA A 53 7.83 6.32 -6.43
N ALA A 54 8.82 6.78 -5.66
CA ALA A 54 10.20 6.28 -5.73
C ALA A 54 10.36 4.83 -5.24
N ILE A 55 9.51 4.38 -4.32
CA ILE A 55 9.59 3.06 -3.68
C ILE A 55 8.44 2.14 -4.07
N GLU A 56 7.57 2.60 -4.98
CA GLU A 56 6.35 1.93 -5.38
C GLU A 56 6.49 1.16 -6.70
N ALA A 57 5.62 0.18 -6.90
CA ALA A 57 5.69 -0.73 -8.03
C ALA A 57 5.53 -0.03 -9.39
N SER A 58 6.20 -0.56 -10.42
CA SER A 58 6.26 0.00 -11.78
C SER A 58 4.89 0.21 -12.44
N TYR A 59 3.91 -0.62 -12.08
CA TYR A 59 2.56 -0.58 -12.65
C TYR A 59 1.66 0.49 -12.02
N MET A 60 2.07 1.12 -10.91
CA MET A 60 1.24 2.12 -10.24
C MET A 60 1.28 3.44 -11.00
N ARG A 61 0.11 4.00 -11.30
CA ARG A 61 0.03 5.28 -11.99
C ARG A 61 0.55 6.40 -11.08
N ARG A 62 1.45 7.23 -11.61
CA ARG A 62 1.92 8.44 -10.93
C ARG A 62 0.83 9.52 -10.93
N ASN A 63 0.77 10.28 -9.84
CA ASN A 63 -0.04 11.49 -9.79
C ASN A 63 0.64 12.61 -10.58
N ASP A 64 -0.14 13.64 -10.90
CA ASP A 64 0.33 14.79 -11.69
C ASP A 64 1.41 15.61 -10.95
N ASP A 65 1.57 15.41 -9.64
CA ASP A 65 2.64 16.00 -8.82
C ASP A 65 4.04 15.40 -9.12
N GLY A 66 4.11 14.29 -9.87
CA GLY A 66 5.34 13.60 -10.20
C GLY A 66 6.11 13.04 -9.00
N ARG A 67 5.51 13.00 -7.81
CA ARG A 67 6.14 12.59 -6.55
C ARG A 67 5.42 11.42 -5.90
N THR A 68 4.11 11.33 -6.06
CA THR A 68 3.27 10.29 -5.46
C THR A 68 2.62 9.41 -6.52
N VAL A 69 2.11 8.26 -6.09
CA VAL A 69 1.28 7.38 -6.93
C VAL A 69 -0.18 7.45 -6.53
N ALA A 70 -1.06 7.17 -7.49
CA ALA A 70 -2.48 7.00 -7.31
C ALA A 70 -2.78 5.66 -6.60
N ALA A 71 -2.31 5.55 -5.35
CA ALA A 71 -2.47 4.39 -4.48
C ALA A 71 -3.21 4.77 -3.20
N ALA A 72 -3.91 3.80 -2.64
CA ALA A 72 -4.62 3.90 -1.39
C ALA A 72 -4.46 2.61 -0.57
N GLY A 73 -4.10 2.77 0.69
CA GLY A 73 -4.13 1.73 1.71
C GLY A 73 -5.27 1.95 2.69
N CYS A 74 -5.74 0.90 3.35
CA CYS A 74 -6.75 0.98 4.39
C CYS A 74 -6.27 0.25 5.65
N PRO A 75 -5.52 0.93 6.54
CA PRO A 75 -5.22 0.40 7.85
C PRO A 75 -6.42 0.42 8.80
N VAL A 76 -6.48 -0.59 9.66
CA VAL A 76 -7.46 -0.78 10.73
C VAL A 76 -6.75 -0.72 12.09
N PRO A 77 -7.34 -0.08 13.12
CA PRO A 77 -6.76 -0.04 14.45
C PRO A 77 -6.43 -1.45 14.98
N GLY A 78 -5.25 -1.61 15.58
CA GLY A 78 -4.77 -2.88 16.14
C GLY A 78 -4.21 -3.88 15.11
N ILE A 79 -4.75 -3.89 13.89
CA ILE A 79 -4.44 -4.92 12.87
C ILE A 79 -3.45 -4.41 11.79
N GLY A 80 -3.52 -3.13 11.43
CA GLY A 80 -2.72 -2.54 10.33
C GLY A 80 -3.45 -2.58 8.97
N GLU A 81 -2.72 -2.39 7.87
CA GLU A 81 -3.29 -2.37 6.51
C GLU A 81 -4.11 -3.64 6.17
N ILE A 82 -5.39 -3.52 5.80
CA ILE A 82 -6.18 -4.67 5.33
C ILE A 82 -6.39 -4.68 3.82
N ILE A 83 -6.36 -3.49 3.20
CA ILE A 83 -6.54 -3.29 1.77
C ILE A 83 -5.38 -2.43 1.26
N GLY A 84 -4.75 -2.88 0.18
CA GLY A 84 -3.76 -2.10 -0.57
C GLY A 84 -4.14 -2.07 -2.04
N GLY A 85 -4.23 -0.90 -2.64
CA GLY A 85 -4.68 -0.76 -4.02
C GLY A 85 -4.09 0.43 -4.74
N SER A 86 -4.13 0.37 -6.07
CA SER A 86 -3.71 1.48 -6.91
C SER A 86 -4.41 1.50 -8.26
N ARG A 87 -4.45 2.70 -8.84
CA ARG A 87 -4.72 2.86 -10.26
C ARG A 87 -3.53 2.34 -11.05
N ARG A 88 -3.81 1.57 -12.10
CA ARG A 88 -2.76 1.01 -12.95
C ARG A 88 -2.36 2.00 -14.03
N GLU A 89 -1.08 1.96 -14.42
CA GLU A 89 -0.61 2.72 -15.58
C GLU A 89 -1.22 2.13 -16.86
N GLY A 90 -1.85 3.00 -17.63
CA GLY A 90 -2.52 2.67 -18.88
C GLY A 90 -1.71 3.07 -20.10
N CYS A 91 -0.82 4.07 -19.98
CA CYS A 91 0.03 4.48 -21.10
C CYS A 91 1.24 3.54 -21.22
N LEU A 92 1.35 2.87 -22.37
CA LEU A 92 2.43 1.93 -22.65
C LEU A 92 3.82 2.57 -22.49
N ASP A 93 4.04 3.72 -23.11
CA ASP A 93 5.34 4.41 -23.11
C ASP A 93 5.78 4.81 -21.69
N VAL A 94 4.82 5.18 -20.84
CA VAL A 94 5.08 5.53 -19.44
C VAL A 94 5.47 4.27 -18.64
N LEU A 95 4.77 3.16 -18.86
CA LEU A 95 5.02 1.90 -18.19
C LEU A 95 6.37 1.29 -18.61
N GLU A 96 6.68 1.27 -19.91
CA GLU A 96 7.97 0.78 -20.43
C GLU A 96 9.15 1.60 -19.90
N ARG A 97 9.02 2.94 -19.90
CA ARG A 97 10.01 3.82 -19.28
C ARG A 97 10.20 3.49 -17.80
N ARG A 98 9.12 3.24 -17.06
CA ARG A 98 9.21 2.94 -15.62
C ARG A 98 9.88 1.61 -15.33
N ILE A 99 9.59 0.58 -16.13
CA ILE A 99 10.25 -0.73 -16.08
C ILE A 99 11.76 -0.55 -16.31
N ALA A 100 12.15 0.26 -17.31
CA ALA A 100 13.55 0.57 -17.58
C ALA A 100 14.23 1.36 -16.45
N GLU A 101 13.57 2.37 -15.90
CA GLU A 101 14.06 3.17 -14.75
C GLU A 101 14.35 2.30 -13.51
N LEU A 102 13.56 1.24 -13.31
CA LEU A 102 13.71 0.30 -12.19
C LEU A 102 14.67 -0.86 -12.50
N GLY A 103 15.31 -0.86 -13.67
CA GLY A 103 16.27 -1.90 -14.07
C GLY A 103 15.63 -3.27 -14.31
N MET A 104 14.32 -3.32 -14.60
CA MET A 104 13.57 -4.55 -14.81
C MET A 104 13.68 -5.01 -16.28
N ASP A 105 13.77 -6.33 -16.53
CA ASP A 105 13.83 -6.86 -17.90
C ASP A 105 12.45 -6.80 -18.56
N SER A 106 12.28 -5.91 -19.53
CA SER A 106 11.02 -5.71 -20.26
C SER A 106 10.50 -6.97 -20.93
N ARG A 107 11.37 -7.93 -21.27
CA ARG A 107 10.96 -9.21 -21.88
C ARG A 107 10.08 -10.04 -20.96
N GLN A 108 10.29 -9.96 -19.65
CA GLN A 108 9.47 -10.66 -18.65
C GLN A 108 8.05 -10.07 -18.57
N TYR A 109 7.86 -8.84 -19.03
CA TYR A 109 6.58 -8.12 -18.97
C TYR A 109 5.86 -8.08 -20.31
N GLY A 110 6.32 -8.79 -21.35
CA GLY A 110 5.73 -8.75 -22.70
C GLY A 110 4.21 -8.89 -22.70
N TYR A 111 3.68 -9.95 -22.08
CA TYR A 111 2.23 -10.16 -21.94
C TYR A 111 1.54 -9.05 -21.15
N TYR A 112 2.19 -8.48 -20.13
CA TYR A 112 1.62 -7.41 -19.32
C TYR A 112 1.57 -6.06 -20.07
N LEU A 113 2.56 -5.80 -20.92
CA LEU A 113 2.64 -4.65 -21.83
C LEU A 113 1.64 -4.78 -22.98
N ASP A 114 1.40 -6.00 -23.47
CA ASP A 114 0.41 -6.27 -24.51
C ASP A 114 -1.02 -5.89 -24.09
N LEU A 115 -1.34 -6.00 -22.79
CA LEU A 115 -2.59 -5.47 -22.22
C LEU A 115 -2.77 -3.96 -22.46
N ARG A 116 -1.67 -3.23 -22.72
CA ARG A 116 -1.70 -1.80 -23.07
C ARG A 116 -1.68 -1.56 -24.57
N ARG A 117 -1.07 -2.47 -25.35
CA ARG A 117 -0.98 -2.39 -26.83
C ARG A 117 -2.31 -2.67 -27.52
N TYR A 118 -3.06 -3.67 -27.06
CA TYR A 118 -4.25 -4.17 -27.77
C TYR A 118 -5.59 -3.69 -27.19
N GLY A 119 -5.57 -2.62 -26.42
CA GLY A 119 -6.77 -2.00 -25.86
C GLY A 119 -6.70 -1.92 -24.34
N THR A 120 -6.37 -0.73 -23.83
CA THR A 120 -6.36 -0.42 -22.41
C THR A 120 -7.52 0.49 -22.04
N CYS A 121 -8.05 0.35 -20.83
CA CYS A 121 -9.00 1.27 -20.25
C CYS A 121 -8.42 1.87 -18.96
N ARG A 122 -9.03 2.93 -18.43
CA ARG A 122 -8.68 3.41 -17.11
C ARG A 122 -9.18 2.39 -16.08
N HIS A 123 -8.27 1.74 -15.38
CA HIS A 123 -8.59 0.72 -14.38
C HIS A 123 -7.78 0.90 -13.10
N ALA A 124 -8.37 0.46 -12.00
CA ALA A 124 -7.77 0.39 -10.68
C ALA A 124 -8.13 -0.95 -10.05
N GLY A 125 -7.34 -1.39 -9.09
CA GLY A 125 -7.62 -2.61 -8.35
C GLY A 125 -6.99 -2.56 -6.98
N PHE A 126 -7.43 -3.45 -6.11
CA PHE A 126 -6.92 -3.59 -4.76
C PHE A 126 -6.79 -5.08 -4.41
N GLY A 127 -5.88 -5.37 -3.48
CA GLY A 127 -5.82 -6.65 -2.78
C GLY A 127 -6.44 -6.49 -1.38
N LEU A 128 -7.07 -7.55 -0.92
CA LEU A 128 -7.59 -7.68 0.45
C LEU A 128 -6.94 -8.92 1.06
N GLY A 129 -6.19 -8.76 2.15
CA GLY A 129 -5.69 -9.91 2.91
C GLY A 129 -6.83 -10.50 3.73
N PHE A 130 -7.45 -11.58 3.25
CA PHE A 130 -8.74 -12.10 3.75
C PHE A 130 -8.75 -12.40 5.26
N GLU A 131 -7.62 -12.83 5.80
CA GLU A 131 -7.45 -13.19 7.20
C GLU A 131 -7.59 -11.97 8.12
N ARG A 132 -7.15 -10.78 7.67
CA ARG A 132 -7.18 -9.56 8.49
C ARG A 132 -8.62 -9.07 8.78
N PRO A 133 -9.56 -9.03 7.81
CA PRO A 133 -10.98 -8.84 8.10
C PRO A 133 -11.57 -9.88 9.06
N VAL A 134 -11.15 -11.15 8.98
CA VAL A 134 -11.61 -12.16 9.94
C VAL A 134 -11.16 -11.79 11.35
N MET A 135 -9.91 -11.38 11.54
CA MET A 135 -9.41 -10.85 12.81
C MET A 135 -10.24 -9.64 13.29
N CYS A 136 -10.58 -8.71 12.40
CA CYS A 136 -11.43 -7.55 12.74
C CYS A 136 -12.80 -7.98 13.29
N LEU A 137 -13.38 -9.04 12.71
CA LEU A 137 -14.73 -9.51 13.05
C LEU A 137 -14.74 -10.38 14.30
N THR A 138 -13.69 -11.16 14.55
CA THR A 138 -13.60 -12.09 15.68
C THR A 138 -12.92 -11.47 16.91
N GLY A 139 -12.14 -10.39 16.73
CA GLY A 139 -11.33 -9.80 17.78
C GLY A 139 -10.06 -10.60 18.12
N VAL A 140 -9.66 -11.53 17.25
CA VAL A 140 -8.43 -12.32 17.41
C VAL A 140 -7.21 -11.50 17.00
N ASP A 141 -6.20 -11.47 17.87
CA ASP A 141 -5.01 -10.62 17.68
C ASP A 141 -3.94 -11.26 16.77
N ASP A 142 -3.86 -12.59 16.68
CA ASP A 142 -2.88 -13.30 15.86
C ASP A 142 -3.51 -13.83 14.56
N ILE A 143 -2.89 -13.51 13.42
CA ILE A 143 -3.34 -13.97 12.10
C ILE A 143 -3.33 -15.49 11.96
N ARG A 144 -2.49 -16.20 12.72
CA ARG A 144 -2.40 -17.67 12.69
C ARG A 144 -3.63 -18.33 13.29
N ASP A 145 -4.27 -17.67 14.26
CA ASP A 145 -5.43 -18.21 14.97
C ASP A 145 -6.73 -18.09 14.16
N VAL A 146 -6.71 -17.35 13.05
CA VAL A 146 -7.82 -17.27 12.08
C VAL A 146 -7.62 -18.15 10.84
N ILE A 147 -6.50 -18.87 10.74
CA ILE A 147 -6.19 -19.78 9.64
C ILE A 147 -6.17 -21.22 10.20
N PRO A 148 -6.99 -22.15 9.69
CA PRO A 148 -7.01 -23.52 10.20
C PRO A 148 -5.67 -24.26 10.12
N HIS A 149 -4.91 -24.04 9.04
CA HIS A 149 -3.57 -24.62 8.84
C HIS A 149 -2.59 -23.51 8.40
N PRO A 150 -2.07 -22.69 9.34
CA PRO A 150 -1.24 -21.54 9.01
C PRO A 150 0.12 -21.99 8.48
N ARG A 151 0.60 -21.30 7.44
CA ARG A 151 1.96 -21.51 6.90
C ARG A 151 2.85 -20.36 7.33
N THR A 152 3.94 -20.67 8.02
CA THR A 152 4.96 -19.69 8.43
C THR A 152 6.36 -20.23 8.18
N VAL A 153 7.38 -19.37 8.20
CA VAL A 153 8.76 -19.83 8.13
C VAL A 153 9.00 -20.86 9.25
N GLY A 154 9.48 -22.05 8.87
CA GLY A 154 9.72 -23.15 9.80
C GLY A 154 8.48 -23.99 10.18
N ASN A 155 7.28 -23.71 9.62
CA ASN A 155 6.08 -24.51 9.85
C ASN A 155 5.32 -24.78 8.53
N ALA A 156 5.35 -26.04 8.09
CA ALA A 156 4.70 -26.52 6.86
C ALA A 156 3.95 -27.85 7.04
N ASP A 157 3.69 -28.25 8.29
CA ASP A 157 2.89 -29.45 8.59
C ASP A 157 1.40 -29.10 8.64
N SER A 158 0.55 -30.05 8.24
CA SER A 158 -0.91 -29.87 8.12
C SER A 158 -1.62 -30.76 9.13
#